data_AF-A0A183LGS6-F1
#
_entry.id   AF-A0A183LGS6-F1
#
_cell.length_a   1.000
_cell.length_b   1.000
_cell.length_c   1.000
_cell.angle_alpha   90.00
_cell.angle_beta   90.00
_cell.angle_gamma   90.00
#
_symmetry.space_group_name_H-M   'P 1'
#
loop_
_entity.id
_entity.type
_entity.pdbx_description
1 polymer ?
#
loop_
_entity_poly.entity_id
_entity_poly.type
_entity_poly.pdbx_seq_one_letter_code
_entity_poly.pdbx_strand_id
1 'polypeptide(L)'
;MTKEDVRTKRGADIASDHHLLVAKMKLKLKKHWTTGRTTSQKFNTAFLQDTNKLNKFKLALSNKFQAFHDLLNGERTTMESNWKGIKEAITSTCYEVLGHKKHHHKEWITVDTLDRIQKRRNKKAAINTS
;
A
#
# COMPACT_ATOMS: atom_id res chain seq x y z
N MET A 1 -4.73 22.90 1.48
CA MET A 1 -4.04 22.70 0.19
C MET A 1 -3.46 24.03 -0.22
N THR A 2 -2.15 24.12 -0.49
CA THR A 2 -1.52 25.36 -0.95
C THR A 2 -1.05 25.16 -2.39
N LYS A 3 -1.51 26.03 -3.28
CA LYS A 3 -1.15 26.05 -4.70
C LYS A 3 0.13 26.87 -4.82
N GLU A 4 1.22 26.24 -5.24
CA GLU A 4 2.54 26.87 -5.25
C GLU A 4 2.80 27.63 -6.55
N ASP A 5 2.41 27.04 -7.68
CA ASP A 5 2.70 27.59 -9.00
C ASP A 5 1.74 27.02 -10.05
N VAL A 6 1.32 27.84 -11.02
CA VAL A 6 0.59 27.39 -12.20
C VAL A 6 1.18 28.02 -13.43
N ARG A 7 1.51 27.17 -14.39
CA ARG A 7 2.05 27.60 -15.67
C ARG A 7 1.20 27.06 -16.79
N THR A 8 0.91 27.95 -17.73
CA THR A 8 0.35 27.60 -19.03
C THR A 8 1.51 27.26 -19.96
N LYS A 9 1.54 26.03 -20.48
CA LYS A 9 2.53 25.59 -21.47
C LYS A 9 1.85 25.55 -22.85
N ARG A 10 2.49 26.13 -23.86
CA ARG A 10 2.08 25.93 -25.26
C ARG A 10 2.39 24.48 -25.66
N GLY A 11 1.41 23.79 -26.21
CA GLY A 11 1.60 22.43 -26.73
C GLY A 11 2.55 22.43 -27.93
N ALA A 12 3.26 21.33 -28.11
CA ALA A 12 4.03 21.10 -29.33
C ALA A 12 3.06 20.67 -30.44
N ASP A 13 2.74 21.63 -31.31
CA ASP A 13 2.35 21.49 -32.72
C ASP A 13 1.35 20.38 -33.10
N ILE A 14 0.05 20.64 -32.84
CA ILE A 14 -1.10 20.17 -33.62
C ILE A 14 -2.11 21.31 -33.55
N ALA A 15 -2.72 21.71 -34.68
CA ALA A 15 -3.61 22.87 -34.85
C ALA A 15 -4.87 22.87 -33.96
N SER A 16 -4.69 22.96 -32.64
CA SER A 16 -5.74 23.08 -31.64
C SER A 16 -5.40 24.25 -30.73
N ASP A 17 -6.34 25.17 -30.54
CA ASP A 17 -6.17 26.37 -29.70
C ASP A 17 -6.08 26.09 -28.18
N HIS A 18 -5.90 24.82 -27.80
CA HIS A 18 -5.89 24.37 -26.42
C HIS A 18 -4.51 24.56 -25.78
N HIS A 19 -4.48 25.28 -24.66
CA HIS A 19 -3.28 25.50 -23.86
C HIS A 19 -3.22 24.52 -22.68
N LEU A 20 -2.05 23.89 -22.47
CA LEU A 20 -1.86 22.97 -21.34
C LEU A 20 -1.67 23.75 -20.04
N LEU A 21 -2.47 23.47 -19.02
CA LEU A 21 -2.29 24.01 -17.67
C LEU A 21 -1.58 22.99 -16.78
N VAL A 22 -0.45 23.38 -16.21
CA VAL A 22 0.28 22.58 -15.23
C VAL A 22 0.24 23.29 -13.89
N ALA A 23 -0.26 22.62 -12.86
CA ALA A 23 -0.30 23.13 -11.50
C ALA A 23 0.58 22.32 -10.56
N LYS A 24 1.38 23.01 -9.76
CA LYS A 24 2.14 22.44 -8.64
C LYS A 24 1.43 22.74 -7.33
N MET A 25 1.18 21.70 -6.55
CA MET A 25 0.38 21.79 -5.33
C MET A 25 1.06 21.06 -4.19
N LYS A 26 1.01 21.65 -3.00
CA LYS A 26 1.48 21.05 -1.76
C LYS A 26 0.31 20.77 -0.85
N LEU A 27 0.17 19.50 -0.46
CA LEU A 27 -0.89 19.03 0.41
C LEU A 27 -0.28 18.53 1.72
N LYS A 28 -0.84 18.97 2.86
CA LYS A 28 -0.52 18.41 4.18
C LYS A 28 -1.57 17.33 4.48
N LEU A 29 -1.13 16.07 4.54
CA LEU A 29 -1.99 14.95 4.90
C LEU A 29 -1.90 14.72 6.41
N LYS A 30 -3.05 14.75 7.10
CA LYS A 30 -3.11 14.36 8.51
C LYS A 30 -3.33 12.86 8.59
N LYS A 31 -2.48 12.15 9.31
CA LYS A 31 -2.67 10.73 9.60
C LYS A 31 -3.84 10.58 10.56
N HIS A 32 -4.90 9.92 10.13
CA HIS A 32 -5.91 9.40 11.05
C HIS A 32 -5.42 8.04 11.53
N TRP A 33 -5.40 7.83 12.85
CA TRP A 33 -5.16 6.52 13.43
C TRP A 33 -6.51 5.90 13.72
N THR A 34 -6.90 4.90 12.93
CA THR A 34 -8.04 4.06 13.26
C THR A 34 -7.56 3.05 14.29
N THR A 35 -8.15 3.04 15.49
CA THR A 35 -7.83 2.10 16.60
C THR A 35 -8.23 0.64 16.29
N GLY A 36 -8.38 0.28 15.01
CA GLY A 36 -8.57 -1.09 14.59
C GLY A 36 -7.22 -1.80 14.57
N ARG A 37 -7.07 -2.83 15.40
CA ARG A 37 -5.94 -3.77 15.36
C ARG A 37 -5.94 -4.47 14.01
N THR A 38 -5.38 -3.82 13.00
CA THR A 38 -5.18 -4.41 11.69
C THR A 38 -3.86 -5.15 11.80
N THR A 39 -3.87 -6.48 11.71
CA THR A 39 -2.66 -7.27 11.52
C THR A 39 -2.16 -6.97 10.11
N SER A 40 -1.52 -5.81 9.92
CA SER A 40 -0.87 -5.45 8.67
C SER A 40 0.35 -6.34 8.51
N GLN A 41 0.13 -7.50 7.89
CA GLN A 41 1.19 -8.41 7.55
C GLN A 41 1.93 -7.83 6.35
N LYS A 42 3.24 -7.60 6.51
CA LYS A 42 4.06 -7.00 5.44
C LYS A 42 4.20 -8.00 4.29
N PHE A 43 4.16 -7.52 3.06
CA PHE A 43 4.53 -8.31 1.89
C PHE A 43 6.03 -8.62 1.87
N ASN A 44 6.41 -9.72 1.22
CA ASN A 44 7.82 -10.05 1.06
C ASN A 44 8.47 -9.24 -0.07
N THR A 45 8.94 -8.04 0.24
CA THR A 45 9.58 -7.14 -0.74
C THR A 45 10.92 -7.66 -1.25
N ALA A 46 11.56 -8.62 -0.59
CA ALA A 46 12.80 -9.23 -1.06
C ALA A 46 12.62 -9.92 -2.42
N PHE A 47 11.41 -10.41 -2.72
CA PHE A 47 11.09 -11.00 -4.01
C PHE A 47 11.12 -10.02 -5.19
N LEU A 48 11.14 -8.70 -4.93
CA LEU A 48 11.34 -7.70 -5.98
C LEU A 48 12.82 -7.56 -6.39
N GLN A 49 13.76 -8.13 -5.62
CA GLN A 49 15.17 -8.20 -6.01
C GLN A 49 15.43 -9.33 -7.01
N ASP A 50 14.58 -10.35 -7.02
CA ASP A 50 14.63 -11.43 -8.02
C ASP A 50 14.05 -10.93 -9.35
N THR A 51 14.88 -10.93 -10.39
CA THR A 51 14.51 -10.39 -11.72
C THR A 51 13.30 -11.10 -12.32
N ASN A 52 13.19 -12.42 -12.16
CA ASN A 52 12.09 -13.20 -12.72
C ASN A 52 10.77 -12.89 -12.01
N LYS A 53 10.78 -12.83 -10.68
CA LYS A 53 9.61 -12.44 -9.88
C LYS A 53 9.23 -10.99 -10.10
N LEU A 54 10.19 -10.08 -10.24
CA LEU A 54 9.93 -8.69 -10.57
C LEU A 54 9.23 -8.56 -11.92
N ASN A 55 9.69 -9.28 -12.94
CA ASN A 55 9.06 -9.29 -14.26
C ASN A 55 7.65 -9.89 -14.20
N LYS A 56 7.47 -11.00 -13.47
CA LYS A 56 6.13 -11.58 -13.22
C LYS A 56 5.21 -10.60 -12.52
N PHE A 57 5.70 -9.86 -11.53
CA PHE A 57 4.94 -8.83 -10.82
C PHE A 57 4.51 -7.71 -11.78
N LYS A 58 5.44 -7.17 -12.57
CA LYS A 58 5.15 -6.13 -13.58
C LYS A 58 4.09 -6.58 -14.58
N LEU A 59 4.22 -7.81 -15.09
CA LEU A 59 3.29 -8.37 -16.07
C LEU A 59 1.89 -8.59 -15.46
N ALA A 60 1.81 -9.21 -14.29
CA ALA A 60 0.54 -9.44 -13.61
C ALA A 60 -0.16 -8.11 -13.25
N LEU A 61 0.61 -7.12 -12.81
CA LEU A 61 0.10 -5.79 -12.50
C LEU A 61 -0.42 -5.10 -13.77
N SER A 62 0.36 -5.12 -14.85
CA SER A 62 -0.01 -4.51 -16.13
C SER A 62 -1.31 -5.12 -16.67
N ASN A 63 -1.43 -6.44 -16.64
CA ASN A 63 -2.63 -7.13 -17.12
C ASN A 63 -3.87 -6.75 -16.30
N LYS A 64 -3.74 -6.66 -14.97
CA LYS A 64 -4.84 -6.23 -14.10
C LYS A 64 -5.24 -4.78 -14.31
N PHE A 65 -4.27 -3.89 -14.53
CA PHE A 65 -4.56 -2.50 -14.86
C PHE A 65 -5.21 -2.34 -16.23
N GLN A 66 -4.82 -3.15 -17.22
CA GLN A 66 -5.47 -3.16 -18.52
C GLN A 66 -6.93 -3.57 -18.38
N ALA A 67 -7.21 -4.70 -17.73
CA ALA A 67 -8.58 -5.15 -17.46
C ALA A 67 -9.40 -4.12 -16.66
N PHE A 68 -8.77 -3.46 -15.70
CA PHE A 68 -9.39 -2.38 -14.95
C PHE A 68 -9.73 -1.17 -15.83
N HIS A 69 -8.81 -0.75 -16.72
CA HIS A 69 -9.04 0.34 -17.65
C HIS A 69 -10.14 0.04 -18.67
N ASP A 70 -10.17 -1.19 -19.20
CA ASP A 70 -11.21 -1.65 -20.12
C ASP A 70 -12.61 -1.61 -19.45
N LEU A 71 -12.68 -1.95 -18.16
CA LEU A 71 -13.89 -1.81 -17.35
C LEU A 71 -14.30 -0.34 -17.15
N LEU A 72 -13.35 0.57 -16.93
CA LEU A 72 -13.62 2.00 -16.74
C LEU A 72 -14.19 2.68 -17.99
N ASN A 73 -13.80 2.24 -19.18
CA ASN A 73 -14.25 2.86 -20.44
C ASN A 73 -15.74 2.62 -20.75
N GLY A 74 -16.41 1.72 -20.02
CA GLY A 74 -17.83 1.41 -20.20
C GLY A 74 -18.80 2.07 -19.19
N GLU A 75 -18.31 2.66 -18.10
CA GLU A 75 -19.15 3.07 -16.97
C GLU A 75 -18.79 4.47 -16.45
N ARG A 76 -19.80 5.28 -16.06
CA ARG A 76 -19.57 6.54 -15.32
C ARG A 76 -19.11 6.20 -13.90
N THR A 77 -17.82 5.92 -13.76
CA THR A 77 -17.21 5.55 -12.49
C THR A 77 -16.95 6.76 -11.60
N THR A 78 -17.19 6.62 -10.29
CA THR A 78 -16.90 7.67 -9.33
C THR A 78 -15.40 7.67 -8.99
N MET A 79 -14.86 8.80 -8.54
CA MET A 79 -13.45 8.85 -8.11
C MET A 79 -13.15 7.85 -6.98
N GLU A 80 -14.14 7.53 -6.15
CA GLU A 80 -14.01 6.55 -5.07
C GLU A 80 -13.95 5.11 -5.59
N SER A 81 -14.79 4.74 -6.58
CA SER A 81 -14.70 3.42 -7.22
C SER A 81 -13.36 3.25 -7.94
N ASN A 82 -12.86 4.32 -8.55
CA ASN A 82 -11.56 4.31 -9.23
C ASN A 82 -10.42 4.08 -8.24
N TRP A 83 -10.45 4.79 -7.12
CA TRP A 83 -9.49 4.59 -6.05
C TRP A 83 -9.53 3.17 -5.47
N LYS A 84 -10.74 2.61 -5.30
CA LYS A 84 -10.93 1.23 -4.84
C LYS A 84 -10.31 0.22 -5.82
N GLY A 85 -10.58 0.35 -7.11
CA GLY A 85 -10.04 -0.56 -8.14
C GLY A 85 -8.52 -0.52 -8.24
N ILE A 86 -7.91 0.68 -8.17
CA ILE A 86 -6.44 0.83 -8.14
C ILE A 86 -5.86 0.09 -6.91
N LYS A 87 -6.47 0.29 -5.75
CA LYS A 87 -6.04 -0.36 -4.50
C LYS A 87 -6.15 -1.88 -4.61
N GLU A 88 -7.22 -2.41 -5.19
CA GLU A 88 -7.46 -3.84 -5.37
C GLU A 88 -6.50 -4.47 -6.37
N ALA A 89 -6.22 -3.82 -7.50
CA ALA A 89 -5.26 -4.30 -8.50
C ALA A 89 -3.85 -4.44 -7.91
N ILE A 90 -3.39 -3.43 -7.17
CA ILE A 90 -2.08 -3.47 -6.50
C ILE A 90 -2.06 -4.53 -5.40
N THR A 91 -3.07 -4.54 -4.53
CA THR A 91 -3.08 -5.43 -3.35
C THR A 91 -3.18 -6.90 -3.76
N SER A 92 -4.03 -7.24 -4.74
CA SER A 92 -4.16 -8.60 -5.25
C SER A 92 -2.88 -9.10 -5.92
N THR A 93 -2.20 -8.25 -6.71
CA THR A 93 -0.92 -8.62 -7.34
C THR A 93 0.17 -8.86 -6.30
N CYS A 94 0.21 -8.04 -5.24
CA CYS A 94 1.11 -8.26 -4.11
C CYS A 94 0.84 -9.60 -3.41
N TYR A 95 -0.42 -9.98 -3.21
CA TYR A 95 -0.76 -11.29 -2.63
C TYR A 95 -0.31 -12.46 -3.51
N GLU A 96 -0.58 -12.39 -4.81
CA GLU A 96 -0.27 -13.48 -5.75
C GLU A 96 1.22 -13.69 -5.99
N VAL A 97 1.99 -12.61 -6.12
CA VAL A 97 3.40 -12.69 -6.55
C VAL A 97 4.37 -12.57 -5.39
N LEU A 98 4.11 -11.64 -4.46
CA LEU A 98 5.02 -11.39 -3.33
C LEU A 98 4.66 -12.25 -2.12
N GLY A 99 3.36 -12.45 -1.90
CA GLY A 99 2.84 -13.10 -0.71
C GLY A 99 3.27 -12.39 0.58
N HIS A 100 2.87 -12.97 1.70
CA HIS A 100 3.23 -12.42 3.00
C HIS A 100 4.67 -12.74 3.40
N LYS A 101 5.31 -11.79 4.07
CA LYS A 101 6.55 -12.04 4.78
C LYS A 101 6.26 -13.07 5.88
N LYS A 102 6.89 -14.24 5.76
CA LYS A 102 6.87 -15.24 6.82
C LYS A 102 7.66 -14.70 8.00
N HIS A 103 7.06 -14.73 9.18
CA HIS A 103 7.80 -14.55 10.41
C HIS A 103 8.50 -15.88 10.70
N HIS A 104 9.82 -15.89 10.61
CA HIS A 104 10.60 -17.00 11.15
C HIS A 104 10.43 -16.93 12.67
N HIS A 105 9.59 -17.81 13.19
CA HIS A 105 9.54 -18.05 14.62
C HIS A 105 10.89 -18.64 15.02
N LYS A 106 11.55 -18.01 16.00
CA LYS A 106 12.70 -18.66 16.63
C LYS A 106 12.13 -19.77 17.52
N GLU A 107 12.60 -21.00 17.38
CA GLU A 107 12.08 -22.16 18.13
C GLU A 107 12.03 -21.94 19.65
N TRP A 108 12.91 -21.09 20.18
CA TRP A 108 12.95 -20.76 21.60
C TRP A 108 11.94 -19.68 22.06
N ILE A 109 11.24 -18.97 21.17
CA ILE A 109 10.22 -17.97 21.53
C ILE A 109 8.82 -18.60 21.49
N THR A 110 8.65 -19.76 22.11
CA THR A 110 7.35 -20.47 22.11
C THR A 110 6.26 -19.71 22.89
N VAL A 111 4.99 -20.08 22.67
CA VAL A 111 3.85 -19.59 23.47
C VAL A 111 4.07 -19.88 24.96
N ASP A 112 4.63 -21.04 25.31
CA ASP A 112 4.99 -21.39 26.69
C ASP A 112 6.02 -20.40 27.28
N THR A 113 7.03 -20.02 26.51
CA THR A 113 8.05 -19.05 26.96
C THR A 113 7.43 -17.68 27.22
N LEU A 114 6.49 -17.23 26.38
CA LEU A 114 5.76 -15.98 26.59
C LEU A 114 4.86 -16.03 27.83
N ASP A 115 4.16 -17.14 28.06
CA ASP A 115 3.34 -17.37 29.25
C ASP A 115 4.20 -17.31 30.54
N ARG A 116 5.36 -17.97 30.52
CA ARG A 116 6.32 -17.93 31.64
C ARG A 116 6.85 -16.53 31.91
N ILE A 117 7.12 -15.72 30.88
CA ILE A 117 7.50 -14.31 31.03
C ILE A 117 6.36 -13.51 31.68
N GLN A 118 5.12 -13.71 31.23
CA GLN A 118 3.97 -13.00 31.78
C GLN A 118 3.71 -13.38 33.24
N LYS A 119 3.78 -14.67 33.60
CA LYS A 119 3.70 -15.15 34.99
C LYS A 119 4.76 -14.50 35.88
N ARG A 120 6.00 -14.38 35.39
CA ARG A 120 7.08 -13.67 36.12
C ARG A 120 6.76 -12.18 36.31
N ARG A 121 6.25 -11.50 35.28
CA ARG A 121 5.85 -10.09 35.38
C ARG A 121 4.75 -9.87 36.42
N ASN A 122 3.73 -10.72 36.42
CA ASN A 122 2.62 -10.61 37.39
C ASN A 122 3.11 -10.82 38.84
N LYS A 123 3.97 -11.81 39.07
CA LYS A 123 4.58 -12.03 40.40
C LYS A 123 5.44 -10.84 40.84
N LYS A 124 6.23 -10.27 39.94
CA LYS A 124 7.07 -9.09 40.23
C LYS A 124 6.21 -7.85 40.53
N ALA A 125 5.11 -7.66 39.81
CA ALA A 125 4.18 -6.56 40.07
C ALA A 125 3.58 -6.66 41.47
N ALA A 126 3.14 -7.85 41.89
CA ALA A 126 2.56 -8.07 43.23
C ALA A 126 3.53 -7.74 44.37
N ILE A 127 4.82 -8.05 44.21
CA ILE A 127 5.86 -7.73 45.21
C ILE A 127 6.12 -6.21 45.28
N ASN A 128 6.13 -5.53 44.13
CA ASN A 128 6.42 -4.09 44.07
C ASN A 128 5.25 -3.20 44.53
N THR A 129 4.05 -3.76 44.65
CA THR A 129 2.87 -3.06 45.19
C THR A 129 2.64 -3.31 46.69
N SER A 130 3.54 -4.04 47.34
CA SER A 130 3.65 -4.16 48.80
C SER A 130 4.72 -3.21 49.32
#